data_AF-A0A1C5DNN3-F1
#
_entry.id   AF-A0A1C5DNN3-F1
#
_cell.length_a   1.000
_cell.length_b   1.000
_cell.length_c   1.000
_cell.angle_alpha   90.00
_cell.angle_beta   90.00
_cell.angle_gamma   90.00
#
_symmetry.space_group_name_H-M   'P 1'
#
loop_
_entity.id
_entity.type
_entity.pdbx_description
1 polymer ?
#
loop_
_entity_poly.entity_id
_entity_poly.type
_entity_poly.pdbx_seq_one_letter_code
_entity_poly.pdbx_strand_id
1 'polypeptide(L)'
;MRMRHTVVTAAVGSALVLGGMAAPGSVAASKYPGQVKCPKGDYQLCIDGGPGGFTISGRKFSGHANAIRLKNVSNVTITGNQFTSLSGPTGYGAIHVQNSSSIVIRKNSFSRLSNGANMHGVYLVRTSGSVITGNTFSSISGDPVRIRDGSRNNTVSGNTFTKSGTYAMFSEWGRLEKGETCGRGNVFKSNKYGIGYYGKGISLIKWGGRGGGKTGLRLTWGNCKKASIVNKGGNSRL
;
A
#
# COMPACT_ATOMS: atom_id res chain seq x y z
N MET A 1 -21.85 28.02 85.23
CA MET A 1 -20.80 27.00 84.99
C MET A 1 -20.10 27.37 83.68
N ARG A 2 -18.93 28.04 83.71
CA ARG A 2 -17.56 27.45 83.70
C ARG A 2 -17.39 26.45 82.53
N MET A 3 -16.48 26.57 81.58
CA MET A 3 -15.24 27.35 81.42
C MET A 3 -14.98 27.59 79.92
N ARG A 4 -14.33 28.72 79.60
CA ARG A 4 -13.58 28.92 78.35
C ARG A 4 -12.34 28.01 78.37
N HIS A 5 -12.05 27.31 77.28
CA HIS A 5 -10.73 26.75 77.01
C HIS A 5 -10.28 27.19 75.61
N THR A 6 -9.24 28.02 75.62
CA THR A 6 -8.34 28.32 74.53
C THR A 6 -7.56 27.05 74.17
N VAL A 7 -7.48 26.69 72.89
CA VAL A 7 -6.46 25.77 72.40
C VAL A 7 -5.81 26.35 71.15
N VAL A 8 -4.51 26.15 71.14
CA VAL A 8 -3.46 26.85 70.41
C VAL A 8 -3.31 26.32 68.99
N THR A 9 -2.97 27.25 68.12
CA THR A 9 -2.52 27.12 66.73
C THR A 9 -1.42 26.06 66.56
N ALA A 10 -1.64 25.11 65.65
CA ALA A 10 -0.59 24.29 65.06
C ALA A 10 -0.60 24.52 63.55
N ALA A 11 0.39 25.26 63.07
CA ALA A 11 0.67 25.42 61.65
C ALA A 11 1.28 24.12 61.11
N VAL A 12 0.53 23.41 60.28
CA VAL A 12 1.07 22.27 59.52
C VAL A 12 1.52 22.80 58.16
N GLY A 13 2.84 23.00 58.03
CA GLY A 13 3.47 23.29 56.76
C GLY A 13 3.23 22.14 55.79
N SER A 14 2.41 22.37 54.77
CA SER A 14 2.29 21.46 53.64
C SER A 14 3.51 21.64 52.75
N ALA A 15 4.43 20.68 52.81
CA ALA A 15 5.51 20.56 51.85
C ALA A 15 4.90 20.36 50.45
N LEU A 16 5.14 21.30 49.54
CA LEU A 16 4.96 21.09 48.11
C LEU A 16 5.92 19.97 47.68
N VAL A 17 5.40 18.76 47.51
CA VAL A 17 6.07 17.75 46.70
C VAL A 17 5.85 18.16 45.25
N LEU A 18 6.84 18.88 44.69
CA LEU A 18 7.02 19.01 43.25
C LEU A 18 7.39 17.62 42.69
N GLY A 19 6.40 16.75 42.64
CA GLY A 19 6.44 15.51 41.87
C GLY A 19 6.47 15.92 40.41
N GLY A 20 7.68 15.93 39.83
CA GLY A 20 7.87 16.20 38.41
C GLY A 20 6.93 15.34 37.59
N MET A 21 5.99 16.00 36.90
CA MET A 21 5.25 15.37 35.83
C MET A 21 6.25 15.03 34.74
N ALA A 22 6.74 13.80 34.76
CA ALA A 22 7.34 13.20 33.59
C ALA A 22 6.31 13.34 32.46
N ALA A 23 6.67 14.12 31.44
CA ALA A 23 5.92 14.20 30.21
C ALA A 23 5.56 12.77 29.76
N PRO A 24 4.34 12.52 29.26
CA PRO A 24 3.97 11.20 28.78
C PRO A 24 5.00 10.80 27.73
N GLY A 25 5.85 9.85 28.11
CA GLY A 25 6.89 9.32 27.26
C GLY A 25 6.22 8.84 25.98
N SER A 26 6.70 9.34 24.85
CA SER A 26 6.32 8.91 23.52
C SER A 26 6.25 7.38 23.51
N VAL A 27 5.03 6.83 23.51
CA VAL A 27 4.85 5.37 23.47
C VAL A 27 5.54 4.89 22.21
N ALA A 28 6.63 4.14 22.36
CA ALA A 28 7.36 3.59 21.24
C ALA A 28 6.36 2.84 20.37
N ALA A 29 6.17 3.29 19.13
CA ALA A 29 5.20 2.69 18.22
C ALA A 29 5.48 1.19 18.14
N SER A 30 4.50 0.37 18.52
CA SER A 30 4.64 -1.09 18.53
C SER A 30 5.18 -1.56 17.19
N LYS A 31 6.37 -2.16 17.22
CA LYS A 31 7.04 -2.68 16.03
C LYS A 31 6.21 -3.85 15.47
N TYR A 32 5.93 -3.83 14.17
CA TYR A 32 5.22 -4.95 13.55
C TYR A 32 6.10 -6.21 13.51
N PRO A 33 5.51 -7.41 13.54
CA PRO A 33 6.25 -8.64 13.30
C PRO A 33 7.02 -8.58 11.98
N GLY A 34 8.29 -9.00 11.99
CA GLY A 34 9.15 -8.97 10.80
C GLY A 34 9.55 -7.56 10.34
N GLN A 35 9.28 -6.51 11.11
CA GLN A 35 9.67 -5.15 10.73
C GLN A 35 11.19 -4.99 10.74
N VAL A 36 11.71 -4.53 9.62
CA VAL A 36 13.14 -4.28 9.39
C VAL A 36 13.38 -2.83 9.02
N LYS A 37 14.64 -2.40 9.06
CA LYS A 37 15.03 -1.07 8.59
C LYS A 37 14.83 -0.99 7.08
N CYS A 38 14.18 0.09 6.62
CA CYS A 38 14.03 0.35 5.20
C CYS A 38 15.32 0.89 4.58
N PRO A 39 15.57 0.61 3.28
CA PRO A 39 16.56 1.36 2.51
C PRO A 39 16.29 2.86 2.59
N LYS A 40 17.36 3.66 2.77
CA LYS A 40 17.25 5.11 2.99
C LYS A 40 16.52 5.77 1.81
N GLY A 41 15.46 6.52 2.10
CA GLY A 41 14.69 7.29 1.12
C GLY A 41 13.74 6.48 0.22
N ASP A 42 13.70 5.15 0.35
CA ASP A 42 12.92 4.31 -0.56
C ASP A 42 11.52 4.00 0.01
N TYR A 43 11.45 3.45 1.23
CA TYR A 43 10.20 3.06 1.90
C TYR A 43 10.12 3.65 3.32
N GLN A 44 8.89 3.77 3.83
CA GLN A 44 8.59 4.23 5.20
C GLN A 44 8.37 3.07 6.17
N LEU A 45 7.87 1.92 5.67
CA LEU A 45 7.67 0.71 6.45
C LEU A 45 8.10 -0.51 5.65
N CYS A 46 8.93 -1.35 6.26
CA CYS A 46 9.46 -2.56 5.63
C CYS A 46 9.25 -3.74 6.56
N ILE A 47 8.57 -4.77 6.05
CA ILE A 47 8.42 -6.07 6.66
C ILE A 47 9.13 -7.09 5.76
N ASP A 48 10.06 -7.86 6.32
CA ASP A 48 10.73 -8.96 5.61
C ASP A 48 10.73 -10.20 6.51
N GLY A 49 9.85 -11.16 6.21
CA GLY A 49 9.64 -12.34 7.04
C GLY A 49 8.72 -12.10 8.25
N GLY A 50 8.78 -13.01 9.22
CA GLY A 50 7.98 -12.96 10.45
C GLY A 50 6.56 -13.53 10.30
N PRO A 51 5.84 -13.72 11.42
CA PRO A 51 4.47 -14.20 11.37
C PRO A 51 3.53 -13.16 10.76
N GLY A 52 2.53 -13.64 10.02
CA GLY A 52 1.39 -12.86 9.55
C GLY A 52 0.37 -12.55 10.63
N GLY A 53 -0.85 -12.22 10.22
CA GLY A 53 -2.00 -12.06 11.11
C GLY A 53 -2.12 -10.67 11.74
N PHE A 54 -1.38 -9.69 11.26
CA PHE A 54 -1.41 -8.33 11.78
C PHE A 54 -2.00 -7.32 10.78
N THR A 55 -2.36 -6.15 11.32
CA THR A 55 -2.99 -5.07 10.56
C THR A 55 -2.14 -3.81 10.60
N ILE A 56 -1.96 -3.20 9.43
CA ILE A 56 -1.38 -1.85 9.27
C ILE A 56 -2.56 -0.92 8.93
N SER A 57 -2.90 -0.01 9.84
CA SER A 57 -4.10 0.82 9.69
C SER A 57 -4.00 2.24 10.22
N GLY A 58 -4.79 3.14 9.63
CA GLY A 58 -5.00 4.50 10.12
C GLY A 58 -3.82 5.44 9.94
N ARG A 59 -2.84 5.10 9.09
CA ARG A 59 -1.60 5.87 8.92
C ARG A 59 -1.61 6.70 7.65
N LYS A 60 -0.86 7.80 7.66
CA LYS A 60 -0.53 8.59 6.48
C LYS A 60 0.90 8.30 6.06
N PHE A 61 1.10 8.04 4.78
CA PHE A 61 2.39 7.80 4.13
C PHE A 61 2.59 8.83 3.02
N SER A 62 3.70 9.57 3.05
CA SER A 62 3.96 10.64 2.09
C SER A 62 5.45 11.00 1.99
N GLY A 63 5.84 11.71 0.91
CA GLY A 63 7.18 12.31 0.80
C GLY A 63 8.33 11.32 0.58
N HIS A 64 8.03 10.12 0.12
CA HIS A 64 9.01 9.05 -0.17
C HIS A 64 8.78 8.48 -1.57
N ALA A 65 9.75 7.73 -2.09
CA ALA A 65 9.58 7.02 -3.37
C ALA A 65 8.48 5.96 -3.30
N ASN A 66 8.39 5.24 -2.17
CA ASN A 66 7.39 4.22 -1.89
C ASN A 66 6.92 4.36 -0.42
N ALA A 67 5.93 3.57 0.00
CA ALA A 67 5.46 3.61 1.39
C ALA A 67 5.72 2.32 2.14
N ILE A 68 5.06 1.22 1.75
CA ILE A 68 5.13 -0.06 2.44
C ILE A 68 5.80 -1.09 1.52
N ARG A 69 6.82 -1.77 2.05
CA ARG A 69 7.36 -3.00 1.47
C ARG A 69 6.97 -4.19 2.33
N LEU A 70 6.26 -5.15 1.75
CA LEU A 70 6.03 -6.47 2.33
C LEU A 70 6.82 -7.50 1.53
N LYS A 71 7.69 -8.22 2.18
CA LYS A 71 8.49 -9.28 1.56
C LYS A 71 8.46 -10.54 2.43
N ASN A 72 8.32 -11.69 1.79
CA ASN A 72 8.36 -12.99 2.47
C ASN A 72 7.38 -13.10 3.66
N VAL A 73 6.22 -12.44 3.59
CA VAL A 73 5.23 -12.39 4.68
C VAL A 73 3.85 -12.64 4.10
N SER A 74 2.97 -13.31 4.85
CA SER A 74 1.61 -13.59 4.39
C SER A 74 0.58 -13.15 5.42
N ASN A 75 -0.70 -13.11 5.05
CA ASN A 75 -1.80 -12.82 5.97
C ASN A 75 -1.71 -11.43 6.63
N VAL A 76 -1.35 -10.39 5.87
CA VAL A 76 -1.29 -9.00 6.36
C VAL A 76 -2.48 -8.22 5.84
N THR A 77 -3.14 -7.47 6.73
CA THR A 77 -4.20 -6.53 6.33
C THR A 77 -3.65 -5.10 6.34
N ILE A 78 -3.85 -4.37 5.23
CA ILE A 78 -3.55 -2.94 5.10
C ILE A 78 -4.87 -2.22 4.88
N THR A 79 -5.32 -1.41 5.86
CA THR A 79 -6.65 -0.80 5.82
C THR A 79 -6.75 0.61 6.38
N GLY A 80 -7.58 1.47 5.78
CA GLY A 80 -7.82 2.81 6.30
C GLY A 80 -6.60 3.74 6.28
N ASN A 81 -5.61 3.47 5.43
CA ASN A 81 -4.42 4.29 5.30
C ASN A 81 -4.55 5.31 4.15
N GLN A 82 -3.76 6.37 4.24
CA GLN A 82 -3.63 7.39 3.22
C GLN A 82 -2.22 7.35 2.63
N PHE A 83 -2.11 7.10 1.33
CA PHE A 83 -0.87 7.16 0.56
C PHE A 83 -0.97 8.38 -0.34
N THR A 84 -0.20 9.43 -0.05
CA THR A 84 -0.27 10.69 -0.82
C THR A 84 1.10 11.20 -1.20
N SER A 85 1.22 11.77 -2.39
CA SER A 85 2.42 12.53 -2.79
C SER A 85 3.69 11.70 -2.65
N LEU A 86 3.64 10.44 -3.12
CA LEU A 86 4.82 9.59 -3.25
C LEU A 86 5.41 9.79 -4.65
N SER A 87 6.72 10.00 -4.68
CA SER A 87 7.45 10.32 -5.90
C SER A 87 8.93 9.99 -5.73
N GLY A 88 9.57 9.59 -6.82
CA GLY A 88 11.02 9.33 -6.83
C GLY A 88 11.47 8.47 -8.00
N PRO A 89 12.78 8.38 -8.26
CA PRO A 89 13.35 7.67 -9.42
C PRO A 89 13.26 6.14 -9.29
N THR A 90 12.99 5.60 -8.10
CA THR A 90 12.90 4.17 -7.77
C THR A 90 11.49 3.71 -7.43
N GLY A 91 10.47 4.56 -7.61
CA GLY A 91 9.09 4.25 -7.25
C GLY A 91 8.54 3.03 -7.98
N TYR A 92 8.25 1.96 -7.23
CA TYR A 92 7.58 0.75 -7.67
C TYR A 92 6.09 0.81 -7.36
N GLY A 93 5.73 1.31 -6.18
CA GLY A 93 4.36 1.59 -5.80
C GLY A 93 4.22 1.95 -4.32
N ALA A 94 3.07 2.53 -3.95
CA ALA A 94 2.81 2.85 -2.55
C ALA A 94 2.90 1.59 -1.68
N ILE A 95 2.29 0.49 -2.11
CA ILE A 95 2.43 -0.83 -1.48
C ILE A 95 3.13 -1.75 -2.46
N HIS A 96 4.33 -2.19 -2.11
CA HIS A 96 5.12 -3.16 -2.85
C HIS A 96 5.16 -4.48 -2.09
N VAL A 97 4.58 -5.51 -2.69
CA VAL A 97 4.49 -6.86 -2.13
C VAL A 97 5.33 -7.82 -2.96
N GLN A 98 6.16 -8.62 -2.30
CA GLN A 98 7.06 -9.56 -2.96
C GLN A 98 7.09 -10.91 -2.24
N ASN A 99 7.04 -12.02 -2.98
CA ASN A 99 7.14 -13.39 -2.42
C ASN A 99 6.16 -13.62 -1.25
N SER A 100 4.90 -13.26 -1.43
CA SER A 100 3.94 -13.15 -0.33
C SER A 100 2.59 -13.71 -0.73
N SER A 101 1.71 -13.95 0.25
CA SER A 101 0.36 -14.43 -0.05
C SER A 101 -0.69 -13.87 0.90
N SER A 102 -1.95 -13.91 0.48
CA SER A 102 -3.09 -13.57 1.35
C SER A 102 -2.99 -12.16 1.94
N ILE A 103 -2.55 -11.19 1.13
CA ILE A 103 -2.51 -9.78 1.54
C ILE A 103 -3.86 -9.15 1.27
N VAL A 104 -4.43 -8.47 2.25
CA VAL A 104 -5.72 -7.77 2.12
C VAL A 104 -5.46 -6.28 2.16
N ILE A 105 -5.62 -5.61 1.01
CA ILE A 105 -5.48 -4.16 0.87
C ILE A 105 -6.88 -3.60 0.68
N ARG A 106 -7.44 -2.99 1.71
CA ARG A 106 -8.84 -2.52 1.66
C ARG A 106 -9.07 -1.14 2.24
N LYS A 107 -10.05 -0.40 1.71
CA LYS A 107 -10.48 0.89 2.29
C LYS A 107 -9.31 1.88 2.48
N ASN A 108 -8.31 1.87 1.60
CA ASN A 108 -7.22 2.84 1.60
C ASN A 108 -7.45 3.91 0.53
N SER A 109 -6.83 5.07 0.72
CA SER A 109 -6.78 6.15 -0.26
C SER A 109 -5.37 6.29 -0.84
N PHE A 110 -5.25 6.23 -2.16
CA PHE A 110 -4.02 6.46 -2.92
C PHE A 110 -4.21 7.71 -3.76
N SER A 111 -3.36 8.72 -3.59
CA SER A 111 -3.51 9.99 -4.29
C SER A 111 -2.18 10.61 -4.70
N ARG A 112 -2.13 11.19 -5.90
CA ARG A 112 -0.94 11.93 -6.40
C ARG A 112 0.35 11.10 -6.31
N LEU A 113 0.30 9.87 -6.79
CA LEU A 113 1.48 9.00 -6.84
C LEU A 113 2.09 9.13 -8.23
N SER A 114 3.30 9.68 -8.31
CA SER A 114 3.87 10.04 -9.61
C SER A 114 5.38 9.85 -9.66
N ASN A 115 5.82 9.15 -10.70
CA ASN A 115 7.14 9.28 -11.29
C ASN A 115 6.97 9.24 -12.82
N GLY A 116 8.06 9.16 -13.60
CA GLY A 116 8.06 9.13 -15.08
C GLY A 116 7.38 7.93 -15.76
N ALA A 117 6.22 7.48 -15.24
CA ALA A 117 5.25 6.48 -15.74
C ALA A 117 5.30 5.06 -15.12
N ASN A 118 5.91 4.88 -13.96
CA ASN A 118 6.00 3.57 -13.27
C ASN A 118 5.53 3.57 -11.81
N MET A 119 4.89 4.64 -11.32
CA MET A 119 4.41 4.66 -9.93
C MET A 119 3.05 3.99 -9.83
N HIS A 120 3.00 2.85 -9.13
CA HIS A 120 1.75 2.12 -8.90
C HIS A 120 1.13 2.47 -7.54
N GLY A 121 -0.17 2.20 -7.37
CA GLY A 121 -0.75 2.16 -6.03
C GLY A 121 -0.33 0.88 -5.32
N VAL A 122 -0.54 -0.25 -5.99
CA VAL A 122 -0.19 -1.58 -5.50
C VAL A 122 0.63 -2.32 -6.56
N TYR A 123 1.79 -2.84 -6.16
CA TYR A 123 2.64 -3.66 -7.02
C TYR A 123 2.95 -5.00 -6.36
N LEU A 124 2.54 -6.08 -7.03
CA LEU A 124 2.61 -7.45 -6.54
C LEU A 124 3.60 -8.27 -7.38
N VAL A 125 4.61 -8.86 -6.75
CA VAL A 125 5.63 -9.68 -7.42
C VAL A 125 5.64 -11.07 -6.77
N ARG A 126 5.49 -12.14 -7.56
CA ARG A 126 5.37 -13.52 -7.04
C ARG A 126 4.41 -13.61 -5.85
N THR A 127 3.21 -13.05 -6.04
CA THR A 127 2.22 -12.89 -4.98
C THR A 127 0.93 -13.60 -5.33
N SER A 128 0.31 -14.26 -4.35
CA SER A 128 -0.92 -15.02 -4.60
C SER A 128 -2.02 -14.87 -3.56
N GLY A 129 -3.26 -15.09 -3.97
CA GLY A 129 -4.42 -15.08 -3.06
C GLY A 129 -4.69 -13.73 -2.40
N SER A 130 -4.16 -12.63 -2.93
CA SER A 130 -4.33 -11.31 -2.33
C SER A 130 -5.60 -10.62 -2.84
N VAL A 131 -6.18 -9.76 -2.00
CA VAL A 131 -7.43 -9.04 -2.27
C VAL A 131 -7.19 -7.55 -2.16
N ILE A 132 -7.53 -6.82 -3.22
CA ILE A 132 -7.46 -5.36 -3.30
C ILE A 132 -8.87 -4.85 -3.50
N THR A 133 -9.48 -4.32 -2.43
CA THR A 133 -10.92 -4.05 -2.42
C THR A 133 -11.36 -2.76 -1.71
N GLY A 134 -12.33 -2.04 -2.26
CA GLY A 134 -12.86 -0.84 -1.61
C GLY A 134 -11.85 0.29 -1.46
N ASN A 135 -10.78 0.33 -2.27
CA ASN A 135 -9.80 1.41 -2.24
C ASN A 135 -10.14 2.50 -3.25
N THR A 136 -9.64 3.70 -3.00
CA THR A 136 -9.72 4.82 -3.94
C THR A 136 -8.34 5.12 -4.49
N PHE A 137 -8.19 5.12 -5.81
CA PHE A 137 -6.97 5.48 -6.52
C PHE A 137 -7.23 6.73 -7.35
N SER A 138 -6.48 7.79 -7.08
CA SER A 138 -6.62 9.07 -7.77
C SER A 138 -5.26 9.63 -8.21
N SER A 139 -5.14 10.06 -9.46
CA SER A 139 -3.91 10.68 -9.98
C SER A 139 -2.68 9.81 -9.78
N ILE A 140 -2.75 8.55 -10.27
CA ILE A 140 -1.65 7.58 -10.23
C ILE A 140 -1.00 7.48 -11.61
N SER A 141 0.29 7.83 -11.72
CA SER A 141 0.95 7.91 -13.03
C SER A 141 1.14 6.55 -13.70
N GLY A 142 1.53 5.52 -12.96
CA GLY A 142 1.54 4.13 -13.43
C GLY A 142 0.17 3.46 -13.32
N ASP A 143 0.08 2.19 -13.72
CA ASP A 143 -1.15 1.41 -13.56
C ASP A 143 -1.47 1.23 -12.06
N PRO A 144 -2.70 1.52 -11.60
CA PRO A 144 -3.03 1.56 -10.18
C PRO A 144 -2.70 0.27 -9.43
N VAL A 145 -3.03 -0.87 -10.05
CA VAL A 145 -2.67 -2.18 -9.56
C VAL A 145 -1.86 -2.89 -10.63
N ARG A 146 -0.71 -3.44 -10.24
CA ARG A 146 0.12 -4.22 -11.15
C ARG A 146 0.61 -5.50 -10.51
N ILE A 147 0.60 -6.58 -11.27
CA ILE A 147 1.18 -7.87 -10.92
C ILE A 147 2.40 -8.17 -11.80
N ARG A 148 3.27 -9.03 -11.30
CA ARG A 148 4.48 -9.50 -11.98
C ARG A 148 4.84 -10.91 -11.55
N ASP A 149 5.55 -11.60 -12.46
CA ASP A 149 6.29 -12.84 -12.21
C ASP A 149 5.47 -13.90 -11.48
N GLY A 150 4.62 -14.62 -12.21
CA GLY A 150 3.87 -15.76 -11.70
C GLY A 150 2.79 -15.42 -10.67
N SER A 151 2.52 -14.13 -10.41
CA SER A 151 1.48 -13.70 -9.49
C SER A 151 0.10 -14.22 -9.91
N ARG A 152 -0.64 -14.83 -8.97
CA ARG A 152 -1.82 -15.65 -9.30
C ARG A 152 -2.94 -15.56 -8.30
N ASN A 153 -4.17 -15.77 -8.76
CA ASN A 153 -5.38 -15.83 -7.93
C ASN A 153 -5.57 -14.56 -7.06
N ASN A 154 -5.13 -13.39 -7.54
CA ASN A 154 -5.37 -12.12 -6.88
C ASN A 154 -6.67 -11.50 -7.39
N THR A 155 -7.40 -10.83 -6.51
CA THR A 155 -8.68 -10.19 -6.86
C THR A 155 -8.61 -8.68 -6.66
N VAL A 156 -8.96 -7.93 -7.69
CA VAL A 156 -9.11 -6.47 -7.67
C VAL A 156 -10.59 -6.14 -7.89
N SER A 157 -11.27 -5.71 -6.83
CA SER A 157 -12.72 -5.50 -6.90
C SER A 157 -13.26 -4.38 -6.04
N GLY A 158 -14.35 -3.72 -6.45
CA GLY A 158 -15.00 -2.71 -5.61
C GLY A 158 -14.15 -1.46 -5.39
N ASN A 159 -13.13 -1.22 -6.21
CA ASN A 159 -12.27 -0.04 -6.11
C ASN A 159 -12.78 1.09 -7.02
N THR A 160 -12.37 2.30 -6.72
CA THR A 160 -12.63 3.49 -7.54
C THR A 160 -11.32 4.01 -8.11
N PHE A 161 -11.23 4.14 -9.43
CA PHE A 161 -10.05 4.66 -10.13
C PHE A 161 -10.39 5.97 -10.84
N THR A 162 -9.72 7.08 -10.51
CA THR A 162 -9.91 8.38 -11.16
C THR A 162 -8.58 8.93 -11.66
N LYS A 163 -8.52 9.39 -12.91
CA LYS A 163 -7.31 9.97 -13.52
C LYS A 163 -6.06 9.13 -13.22
N SER A 164 -6.13 7.82 -13.43
CA SER A 164 -5.12 6.90 -12.95
C SER A 164 -4.82 5.82 -13.98
N GLY A 165 -3.56 5.44 -14.11
CA GLY A 165 -3.10 4.45 -15.08
C GLY A 165 -2.49 5.05 -16.34
N THR A 166 -1.47 4.38 -16.84
CA THR A 166 -0.85 4.68 -18.15
C THR A 166 -1.36 3.72 -19.22
N TYR A 167 -1.46 2.42 -18.89
CA TYR A 167 -1.82 1.38 -19.86
C TYR A 167 -3.09 0.64 -19.47
N ALA A 168 -3.33 0.43 -18.17
CA ALA A 168 -4.54 -0.20 -17.67
C ALA A 168 -4.85 0.18 -16.21
N MET A 169 -6.06 -0.18 -15.74
CA MET A 169 -6.43 -0.11 -14.33
C MET A 169 -5.81 -1.25 -13.52
N PHE A 170 -5.78 -2.46 -14.09
CA PHE A 170 -5.07 -3.60 -13.55
C PHE A 170 -4.23 -4.27 -14.63
N SER A 171 -2.91 -4.36 -14.44
CA SER A 171 -2.04 -4.98 -15.43
C SER A 171 -1.05 -6.01 -14.90
N GLU A 172 -0.53 -6.81 -15.82
CA GLU A 172 0.63 -7.67 -15.60
C GLU A 172 1.81 -7.23 -16.45
N TRP A 173 2.96 -7.06 -15.81
CA TRP A 173 4.23 -6.80 -16.47
C TRP A 173 5.31 -7.73 -15.92
N GLY A 174 6.20 -8.25 -16.77
CA GLY A 174 7.32 -9.05 -16.35
C GLY A 174 8.50 -9.04 -17.32
N ARG A 175 9.66 -9.44 -16.82
CA ARG A 175 10.86 -9.74 -17.59
C ARG A 175 10.80 -11.18 -18.10
N LEU A 176 9.84 -11.43 -18.99
CA LEU A 176 9.65 -12.76 -19.58
C LEU A 176 10.90 -13.22 -20.35
N GLU A 177 11.66 -12.27 -20.90
CA GLU A 177 12.96 -12.51 -21.52
C GLU A 177 14.06 -12.93 -20.54
N LYS A 178 13.85 -12.74 -19.23
CA LYS A 178 14.77 -13.16 -18.16
C LYS A 178 14.22 -14.30 -17.30
N GLY A 179 13.25 -15.04 -17.83
CA GLY A 179 12.68 -16.22 -17.16
C GLY A 179 11.59 -15.93 -16.14
N GLU A 180 11.10 -14.68 -16.02
CA GLU A 180 9.88 -14.43 -15.26
C GLU A 180 8.68 -15.09 -15.94
N THR A 181 7.71 -15.49 -15.15
CA THR A 181 6.59 -16.29 -15.64
C THR A 181 5.30 -15.48 -15.71
N CYS A 182 4.41 -15.91 -16.60
CA CYS A 182 3.04 -15.41 -16.64
C CYS A 182 2.26 -15.86 -15.40
N GLY A 183 1.53 -14.93 -14.82
CA GLY A 183 0.51 -15.15 -13.81
C GLY A 183 -0.70 -15.89 -14.35
N ARG A 184 -1.64 -16.20 -13.45
CA ARG A 184 -2.88 -16.90 -13.81
C ARG A 184 -3.99 -16.65 -12.79
N GLY A 185 -5.23 -16.74 -13.23
CA GLY A 185 -6.40 -16.72 -12.34
C GLY A 185 -6.63 -15.40 -11.61
N ASN A 186 -5.99 -14.30 -12.04
CA ASN A 186 -6.24 -12.99 -11.44
C ASN A 186 -7.54 -12.40 -12.00
N VAL A 187 -8.28 -11.67 -11.16
CA VAL A 187 -9.64 -11.20 -11.47
C VAL A 187 -9.77 -9.70 -11.26
N PHE A 188 -10.40 -9.04 -12.24
CA PHE A 188 -10.85 -7.65 -12.16
C PHE A 188 -12.38 -7.58 -12.24
N LYS A 189 -13.08 -7.09 -11.20
CA LYS A 189 -14.56 -7.05 -11.20
C LYS A 189 -15.15 -5.95 -10.34
N SER A 190 -16.34 -5.47 -10.68
CA SER A 190 -17.13 -4.59 -9.81
C SER A 190 -16.41 -3.29 -9.42
N ASN A 191 -15.53 -2.74 -10.27
CA ASN A 191 -14.82 -1.49 -10.00
C ASN A 191 -15.46 -0.31 -10.73
N LYS A 192 -15.31 0.89 -10.17
CA LYS A 192 -15.63 2.14 -10.85
C LYS A 192 -14.37 2.77 -11.43
N TYR A 193 -14.41 3.26 -12.67
CA TYR A 193 -13.20 3.77 -13.33
C TYR A 193 -13.46 5.02 -14.19
N GLY A 194 -12.51 5.94 -14.17
CA GLY A 194 -12.47 7.10 -15.04
C GLY A 194 -11.41 6.97 -16.14
N ILE A 195 -10.97 8.12 -16.65
CA ILE A 195 -9.86 8.21 -17.60
C ILE A 195 -8.50 7.89 -16.94
N GLY A 196 -7.51 7.59 -17.78
CA GLY A 196 -6.12 7.41 -17.39
C GLY A 196 -5.47 8.72 -16.91
N TYR A 197 -4.26 8.59 -16.36
CA TYR A 197 -3.52 9.70 -15.76
C TYR A 197 -3.33 10.90 -16.71
N TYR A 198 -2.99 10.61 -17.97
CA TYR A 198 -2.74 11.59 -19.03
C TYR A 198 -4.01 12.06 -19.75
N GLY A 199 -5.19 11.87 -19.15
CA GLY A 199 -6.46 12.33 -19.71
C GLY A 199 -7.04 11.47 -20.83
N LYS A 200 -6.40 10.32 -21.15
CA LYS A 200 -6.83 9.41 -22.22
C LYS A 200 -7.61 8.23 -21.67
N GLY A 201 -8.53 7.67 -22.47
CA GLY A 201 -9.10 6.36 -22.19
C GLY A 201 -8.02 5.28 -22.19
N ILE A 202 -8.06 4.37 -21.22
CA ILE A 202 -7.13 3.24 -21.11
C ILE A 202 -7.90 1.94 -20.93
N SER A 203 -7.24 0.81 -21.15
CA SER A 203 -7.85 -0.51 -20.96
C SER A 203 -8.19 -0.76 -19.48
N LEU A 204 -9.20 -1.56 -19.20
CA LEU A 204 -9.43 -2.04 -17.83
C LEU A 204 -8.31 -2.97 -17.38
N ILE A 205 -7.94 -3.88 -18.28
CA ILE A 205 -6.94 -4.91 -18.02
C ILE A 205 -5.93 -4.98 -19.17
N LYS A 206 -4.68 -5.29 -18.83
CA LYS A 206 -3.65 -5.71 -19.79
C LYS A 206 -2.76 -6.77 -19.18
N TRP A 207 -2.34 -7.76 -19.95
CA TRP A 207 -1.48 -8.83 -19.44
C TRP A 207 -0.33 -9.18 -20.38
N GLY A 208 0.61 -9.97 -19.88
CA GLY A 208 1.82 -10.35 -20.63
C GLY A 208 2.63 -9.15 -21.09
N GLY A 209 2.72 -8.10 -20.26
CA GLY A 209 3.59 -6.97 -20.51
C GLY A 209 5.06 -7.41 -20.55
N ARG A 210 5.76 -7.12 -21.65
CA ARG A 210 7.19 -7.43 -21.85
C ARG A 210 7.92 -6.22 -22.42
N GLY A 211 9.12 -5.93 -21.92
CA GLY A 211 9.90 -4.76 -22.30
C GLY A 211 9.46 -3.47 -21.57
N GLY A 212 9.87 -2.30 -22.03
CA GLY A 212 9.59 -1.02 -21.37
C GLY A 212 10.39 -0.80 -20.08
N GLY A 213 10.16 0.36 -19.45
CA GLY A 213 10.91 0.77 -18.26
C GLY A 213 12.42 0.82 -18.54
N LYS A 214 13.22 0.25 -17.63
CA LYS A 214 14.70 0.21 -17.75
C LYS A 214 15.23 -0.97 -18.58
N THR A 215 14.39 -1.65 -19.38
CA THR A 215 14.82 -2.83 -20.15
C THR A 215 15.47 -2.50 -21.49
N GLY A 216 15.27 -1.29 -22.01
CA GLY A 216 15.70 -0.91 -23.37
C GLY A 216 14.87 -1.53 -24.49
N LEU A 217 13.93 -2.42 -24.18
CA LEU A 217 13.04 -3.06 -25.15
C LEU A 217 11.75 -2.25 -25.31
N ARG A 218 11.13 -2.33 -26.50
CA ARG A 218 9.78 -1.80 -26.71
C ARG A 218 8.78 -2.54 -25.82
N LEU A 219 7.94 -1.80 -25.09
CA LEU A 219 6.85 -2.40 -24.32
C LEU A 219 5.81 -3.01 -25.25
N THR A 220 5.53 -4.29 -25.05
CA THR A 220 4.49 -5.05 -25.76
C THR A 220 3.59 -5.77 -24.76
N TRP A 221 2.41 -6.18 -25.20
CA TRP A 221 1.38 -6.83 -24.37
C TRP A 221 0.90 -8.11 -25.04
N GLY A 222 0.26 -8.99 -24.29
CA GLY A 222 -0.26 -10.26 -24.81
C GLY A 222 0.81 -11.34 -25.01
N ASN A 223 1.99 -11.20 -24.40
CA ASN A 223 3.08 -12.17 -24.54
C ASN A 223 2.88 -13.48 -23.73
N CYS A 224 1.73 -13.63 -23.07
CA CYS A 224 1.39 -14.83 -22.30
C CYS A 224 0.47 -15.74 -23.11
N LYS A 225 0.75 -17.06 -23.09
CA LYS A 225 -0.06 -18.07 -23.80
C LYS A 225 -1.54 -18.08 -23.41
N LYS A 226 -1.84 -17.69 -22.16
CA LYS A 226 -3.20 -17.57 -21.62
C LYS A 226 -3.33 -16.22 -20.92
N ALA A 227 -4.55 -15.70 -20.86
CA ALA A 227 -4.84 -14.48 -20.10
C ALA A 227 -4.52 -14.71 -18.62
N SER A 228 -3.62 -13.90 -18.06
CA SER A 228 -3.29 -13.95 -16.64
C SER A 228 -4.28 -13.18 -15.76
N ILE A 229 -5.01 -12.24 -16.37
CA ILE A 229 -6.05 -11.41 -15.76
C ILE A 229 -7.33 -11.57 -16.56
N VAL A 230 -8.45 -11.78 -15.86
CA VAL A 230 -9.78 -11.89 -16.45
C VAL A 230 -10.67 -10.78 -15.89
N ASN A 231 -11.35 -10.06 -16.77
CA ASN A 231 -12.44 -9.16 -16.39
C ASN A 231 -13.70 -9.99 -16.16
N LYS A 232 -14.23 -9.99 -14.93
CA LYS A 232 -15.43 -10.75 -14.54
C LYS A 232 -16.70 -9.90 -14.48
N GLY A 233 -16.69 -8.71 -15.08
CA GLY A 233 -17.88 -7.85 -15.20
C GLY A 233 -18.15 -6.98 -13.97
N GLY A 234 -19.28 -6.25 -14.03
CA GLY A 234 -19.69 -5.28 -12.99
C GLY A 234 -18.84 -4.00 -12.93
N ASN A 235 -17.85 -3.85 -13.81
CA ASN A 235 -17.05 -2.64 -13.88
C ASN A 235 -17.84 -1.54 -14.59
N SER A 236 -17.90 -0.34 -14.01
CA SER A 236 -18.67 0.78 -14.53
C SER A 236 -17.80 2.04 -14.65
N ARG A 237 -18.08 2.84 -15.67
CA ARG A 237 -17.41 4.13 -15.86
C ARG A 237 -17.98 5.16 -14.87
N LEU A 238 -17.12 6.05 -14.37
CA LEU A 238 -17.48 7.24 -13.60
C LEU A 238 -18.00 8.37 -14.49
#